data_AF-A0A4Q3FYW7-F1
#
_entry.id   AF-A0A4Q3FYW7-F1
#
_cell.length_a   1.000
_cell.length_b   1.000
_cell.length_c   1.000
_cell.angle_alpha   90.00
_cell.angle_beta   90.00
_cell.angle_gamma   90.00
#
_symmetry.space_group_name_H-M   'P 1'
#
loop_
_entity.id
_entity.type
_entity.pdbx_description
1 polymer ?
#
loop_
_entity_poly.entity_id
_entity_poly.type
_entity_poly.pdbx_seq_one_letter_code
_entity_poly.pdbx_strand_id
1 'polypeptide(L)'
;WTGGADGLPGVARPEMMGIDFFNSSNFYWYVAVIFAVVMMAIAIVRASPFGRIVMGIQQNEIRTEHLGYDTHRIKQITFLVSGGISGLAGALLASLLMYVNPQMLHWGTSGDVIIMTLLGGAGTLWGPVAGVILFECLKEWLSGRTPYWYGILGVIFILATLYFPKGVLGEIQAYAGRVRRRGEKP
;
A
#
# COMPACT_ATOMS: atom_id res chain seq x y z
N TRP A 1 19.10 26.06 1.70
CA TRP A 1 17.86 26.86 1.79
C TRP A 1 16.70 25.89 1.65
N THR A 2 15.80 25.78 2.63
CA THR A 2 14.79 24.70 2.70
C THR A 2 13.39 25.08 2.18
N GLY A 3 13.20 26.32 1.71
CA GLY A 3 11.96 26.80 1.08
C GLY A 3 10.72 26.93 1.99
N GLY A 4 10.77 26.48 3.25
CA GLY A 4 9.72 26.73 4.23
C GLY A 4 8.36 26.12 3.84
N ALA A 5 7.31 26.94 3.84
CA ALA A 5 5.96 26.53 3.42
C ALA A 5 5.85 26.25 1.91
N ASP A 6 6.76 26.81 1.11
CA ASP A 6 6.84 26.63 -0.34
C ASP A 6 7.65 25.38 -0.73
N GLY A 7 8.11 24.58 0.24
CA GLY A 7 8.74 23.29 -0.03
C GLY A 7 10.11 23.35 -0.74
N LEU A 8 10.60 22.18 -1.12
CA LEU A 8 11.87 21.98 -1.80
C LEU A 8 11.62 21.68 -3.29
N PRO A 9 11.86 22.64 -4.20
CA PRO A 9 11.86 22.39 -5.64
C PRO A 9 13.16 21.71 -6.08
N GLY A 10 13.10 20.99 -7.21
CA GLY A 10 14.30 20.43 -7.84
C GLY A 10 14.75 19.10 -7.26
N VAL A 11 13.81 18.26 -6.82
CA VAL A 11 14.13 16.86 -6.52
C VAL A 11 14.58 16.20 -7.83
N ALA A 12 15.88 15.97 -7.95
CA ALA A 12 16.48 15.36 -9.12
C ALA A 12 15.86 13.97 -9.35
N ARG A 13 15.47 13.70 -10.58
CA ARG A 13 15.21 12.31 -10.99
C ARG A 13 16.56 11.58 -11.03
N PRO A 14 16.60 10.32 -10.59
CA PRO A 14 17.86 9.59 -10.56
C PRO A 14 18.42 9.46 -11.97
N GLU A 15 19.59 10.01 -12.25
CA GLU A 15 20.31 9.77 -13.52
C GLU A 15 21.16 8.51 -13.36
N MET A 16 20.58 7.36 -13.68
CA MET A 16 21.27 6.06 -13.59
C MET A 16 21.59 5.54 -14.99
N MET A 17 22.86 5.17 -15.23
CA MET A 17 23.31 4.49 -16.46
C MET A 17 23.06 5.24 -17.79
N GLY A 18 23.03 6.58 -17.77
CA GLY A 18 22.87 7.39 -19.00
C GLY A 18 21.46 7.39 -19.59
N ILE A 19 20.46 6.89 -18.83
CA ILE A 19 19.04 6.95 -19.20
C ILE A 19 18.47 8.27 -18.69
N ASP A 20 17.82 9.03 -19.56
CA ASP A 20 17.09 10.23 -19.17
C ASP A 20 15.73 9.85 -18.56
N PHE A 21 15.61 10.04 -17.24
CA PHE A 21 14.39 9.81 -16.49
C PHE A 21 13.46 11.03 -16.46
N PHE A 22 13.82 12.17 -17.06
CA PHE A 22 12.85 13.24 -17.34
C PHE A 22 11.78 12.77 -18.33
N ASN A 23 12.11 11.82 -19.22
CA ASN A 23 11.13 11.18 -20.07
C ASN A 23 10.13 10.34 -19.24
N SER A 24 8.84 10.71 -19.31
CA SER A 24 7.76 10.06 -18.55
C SER A 24 7.66 8.55 -18.79
N SER A 25 8.01 8.07 -19.98
CA SER A 25 7.97 6.63 -20.30
C SER A 25 9.06 5.86 -19.57
N ASN A 26 10.30 6.40 -19.55
CA ASN A 26 11.42 5.78 -18.85
C ASN A 26 11.19 5.75 -17.34
N PHE A 27 10.65 6.84 -16.79
CA PHE A 27 10.31 6.91 -15.37
C PHE A 27 9.19 5.94 -15.00
N TYR A 28 8.17 5.77 -15.85
CA TYR A 28 7.12 4.78 -15.63
C TYR A 28 7.69 3.36 -15.52
N TRP A 29 8.52 2.95 -16.48
CA TRP A 29 9.13 1.61 -16.47
C TRP A 29 10.07 1.40 -15.28
N TYR A 30 10.81 2.44 -14.89
CA TYR A 30 11.64 2.41 -13.68
C TYR A 30 10.82 2.13 -12.42
N VAL A 31 9.74 2.90 -12.19
CA VAL A 31 8.84 2.69 -11.06
C VAL A 31 8.17 1.32 -11.14
N ALA A 32 7.75 0.89 -12.33
CA ALA A 32 7.11 -0.41 -12.53
C ALA A 32 8.05 -1.59 -12.19
N VAL A 33 9.33 -1.51 -12.56
CA VAL A 33 10.34 -2.52 -12.20
C VAL A 33 10.56 -2.55 -10.69
N ILE A 34 10.72 -1.39 -10.06
CA ILE A 34 10.89 -1.32 -8.60
C ILE A 34 9.67 -1.88 -7.88
N PHE A 35 8.47 -1.50 -8.32
CA PHE A 35 7.22 -2.03 -7.79
C PHE A 35 7.14 -3.56 -7.94
N ALA A 36 7.49 -4.11 -9.10
CA ALA A 36 7.51 -5.56 -9.32
C ALA A 36 8.52 -6.27 -8.41
N VAL A 37 9.72 -5.71 -8.23
CA VAL A 37 10.75 -6.25 -7.32
C VAL A 37 10.26 -6.22 -5.87
N VAL A 38 9.67 -5.12 -5.42
CA VAL A 38 9.12 -5.01 -4.05
C VAL A 38 7.98 -6.01 -3.84
N MET A 39 7.05 -6.11 -4.80
CA MET A 39 5.95 -7.08 -4.74
C MET A 39 6.44 -8.52 -4.68
N MET A 40 7.46 -8.85 -5.49
CA MET A 40 8.10 -10.16 -5.46
C MET A 40 8.79 -10.43 -4.12
N ALA A 41 9.54 -9.45 -3.59
CA ALA A 41 10.19 -9.57 -2.29
C ALA A 41 9.17 -9.81 -1.17
N ILE A 42 8.07 -9.05 -1.14
CA ILE A 42 6.99 -9.26 -0.16
C ILE A 42 6.36 -10.64 -0.33
N ALA A 43 6.15 -11.12 -1.56
CA ALA A 43 5.61 -12.45 -1.81
C ALA A 43 6.52 -13.56 -1.25
N ILE A 44 7.84 -13.43 -1.46
CA ILE A 44 8.85 -14.37 -0.94
C ILE A 44 8.88 -14.32 0.60
N VAL A 45 8.92 -13.13 1.20
CA VAL A 45 8.91 -12.96 2.65
C VAL A 45 7.64 -13.53 3.27
N ARG A 46 6.48 -13.34 2.63
CA ARG A 46 5.21 -13.90 3.08
C ARG A 46 5.18 -15.44 3.05
N ALA A 47 5.78 -16.05 2.04
CA ALA A 47 5.85 -17.51 1.91
C ALA A 47 6.89 -18.16 2.85
N SER A 48 7.89 -17.38 3.26
CA SER A 48 8.97 -17.80 4.14
C SER A 48 8.49 -18.14 5.57
N PRO A 49 9.28 -18.88 6.37
CA PRO A 49 8.98 -19.13 7.77
C PRO A 49 8.78 -17.84 8.59
N PHE A 50 9.55 -16.80 8.29
CA PHE A 50 9.41 -15.49 8.94
C PHE A 50 8.01 -14.92 8.76
N GLY A 51 7.48 -14.92 7.53
CA GLY A 51 6.12 -14.46 7.23
C GLY A 51 5.04 -15.25 7.99
N ARG A 52 5.23 -16.56 8.16
CA ARG A 52 4.31 -17.40 8.94
C ARG A 52 4.33 -17.06 10.43
N ILE A 53 5.50 -16.77 10.98
CA ILE A 53 5.61 -16.35 12.39
C ILE A 53 4.93 -14.99 12.58
N VAL A 54 5.12 -14.04 11.67
CA VAL A 54 4.41 -12.73 11.69
C VAL A 54 2.90 -12.93 11.65
N MET A 55 2.39 -13.82 10.80
CA MET A 55 0.95 -14.18 10.78
C MET A 55 0.51 -14.85 12.10
N GLY A 56 1.37 -15.64 12.74
CA GLY A 56 1.11 -16.23 14.06
C GLY A 56 1.00 -15.17 15.16
N ILE A 57 1.92 -14.19 15.17
CA ILE A 57 1.88 -13.04 16.09
C ILE A 57 0.58 -12.27 15.94
N GLN A 58 0.13 -12.04 14.69
CA GLN A 58 -1.13 -11.35 14.41
C GLN A 58 -2.35 -12.08 15.00
N GLN A 59 -2.34 -13.42 15.06
CA GLN A 59 -3.45 -14.20 15.60
C GLN A 59 -3.43 -14.26 17.12
N ASN A 60 -2.28 -14.54 17.71
CA ASN A 60 -2.10 -14.58 19.16
C ASN A 60 -0.62 -14.45 19.51
N GLU A 61 -0.25 -13.27 20.01
CA GLU A 61 1.11 -12.95 20.40
C GLU A 61 1.61 -13.87 21.53
N ILE A 62 0.82 -14.02 22.61
CA ILE A 62 1.17 -14.84 23.79
C ILE A 62 1.45 -16.29 23.39
N ARG A 63 0.62 -16.86 22.51
CA ARG A 63 0.82 -18.23 22.01
C ARG A 63 2.13 -18.35 21.22
N THR A 64 2.50 -17.32 20.47
CA THR A 64 3.73 -17.33 19.66
C THR A 64 4.97 -17.21 20.54
N GLU A 65 4.89 -16.44 21.63
CA GLU A 65 5.94 -16.38 22.66
C GLU A 65 6.16 -17.73 23.35
N HIS A 66 5.07 -18.42 23.71
CA HIS A 66 5.14 -19.75 24.32
C HIS A 66 5.74 -20.82 23.39
N LEU A 67 5.73 -20.60 22.07
CA LEU A 67 6.41 -21.46 21.10
C LEU A 67 7.93 -21.20 21.02
N GLY A 68 8.45 -20.26 21.82
CA GLY A 68 9.87 -19.91 21.90
C GLY A 68 10.33 -18.83 20.93
N TYR A 69 9.40 -18.12 20.27
CA TYR A 69 9.75 -17.01 19.39
C TYR A 69 9.82 -15.69 20.16
N ASP A 70 10.87 -14.90 19.91
CA ASP A 70 10.96 -13.52 20.39
C ASP A 70 10.08 -12.61 19.51
N THR A 71 8.83 -12.43 19.93
CA THR A 71 7.82 -11.59 19.25
C THR A 71 8.25 -10.14 19.16
N HIS A 72 8.99 -9.64 20.16
CA HIS A 72 9.46 -8.26 20.19
C HIS A 72 10.45 -7.98 19.07
N ARG A 73 11.49 -8.81 18.92
CA ARG A 73 12.45 -8.68 17.80
C ARG A 73 11.79 -8.82 16.45
N ILE A 74 10.86 -9.76 16.30
CA ILE A 74 10.16 -9.97 15.02
C ILE A 74 9.31 -8.76 14.65
N LYS A 75 8.62 -8.13 15.62
CA LYS A 75 7.90 -6.87 15.40
C LYS A 75 8.83 -5.73 15.02
N GLN A 76 9.99 -5.59 15.68
CA GLN A 76 10.99 -4.56 15.33
C GLN A 76 11.51 -4.72 13.89
N ILE A 77 11.86 -5.95 13.49
CA ILE A 77 12.31 -6.25 12.12
C ILE A 77 11.20 -5.94 11.11
N THR A 78 9.97 -6.35 11.41
CA THR A 78 8.80 -6.11 10.54
C THR A 78 8.56 -4.61 10.38
N PHE A 79 8.68 -3.84 11.47
CA PHE A 79 8.58 -2.38 11.45
C PHE A 79 9.68 -1.75 10.58
N LEU A 80 10.94 -2.15 10.76
CA LEU A 80 12.07 -1.64 9.96
C LEU A 80 11.89 -1.92 8.47
N VAL A 81 11.49 -3.13 8.10
CA VAL A 81 11.24 -3.50 6.70
C VAL A 81 10.08 -2.68 6.13
N SER A 82 8.98 -2.51 6.88
CA SER A 82 7.83 -1.71 6.43
C SER A 82 8.18 -0.24 6.25
N GLY A 83 8.99 0.32 7.16
CA GLY A 83 9.49 1.69 7.09
C GLY A 83 10.43 1.90 5.90
N GLY A 84 11.31 0.92 5.62
CA GLY A 84 12.18 0.95 4.45
C GLY A 84 11.42 0.96 3.13
N ILE A 85 10.41 0.09 2.99
CA ILE A 85 9.55 0.06 1.79
C ILE A 85 8.75 1.36 1.65
N SER A 86 8.21 1.88 2.76
CA SER A 86 7.46 3.15 2.77
C SER A 86 8.35 4.35 2.42
N GLY A 87 9.59 4.37 2.92
CA GLY A 87 10.58 5.39 2.58
C GLY A 87 10.98 5.35 1.11
N LEU A 88 11.15 4.15 0.56
CA LEU A 88 11.40 3.97 -0.88
C LEU A 88 10.21 4.49 -1.71
N ALA A 89 8.97 4.19 -1.31
CA ALA A 89 7.78 4.71 -1.98
C ALA A 89 7.70 6.24 -1.92
N GLY A 90 8.00 6.83 -0.76
CA GLY A 90 8.07 8.28 -0.59
C GLY A 90 9.14 8.95 -1.44
N ALA A 91 10.33 8.34 -1.56
CA ALA A 91 11.39 8.81 -2.44
C ALA A 91 10.95 8.82 -3.91
N LEU A 92 10.28 7.75 -4.37
CA LEU A 92 9.73 7.67 -5.73
C LEU A 92 8.65 8.73 -5.97
N LEU A 93 7.78 8.98 -4.98
CA LEU A 93 6.76 10.02 -5.07
C LEU A 93 7.39 11.42 -5.18
N ALA A 94 8.42 11.71 -4.39
CA ALA A 94 9.16 12.96 -4.46
C ALA A 94 9.83 13.15 -5.83
N SER A 95 10.43 12.10 -6.40
CA SER A 95 11.02 12.14 -7.75
C SER A 95 9.97 12.25 -8.86
N LEU A 96 8.77 11.71 -8.65
CA LEU A 96 7.65 11.85 -9.59
C LEU A 96 7.19 13.30 -9.67
N LEU A 97 6.96 13.92 -8.51
CA LEU A 97 6.46 15.28 -8.37
C LEU A 97 7.53 16.36 -8.58
N MET A 98 8.82 15.98 -8.52
CA MET A 98 9.99 16.88 -8.60
C MET A 98 9.97 18.03 -7.57
N TYR A 99 9.10 17.93 -6.58
CA TYR A 99 8.78 18.98 -5.63
C TYR A 99 8.20 18.34 -4.37
N VAL A 100 8.65 18.81 -3.20
CA VAL A 100 8.21 18.31 -1.90
C VAL A 100 7.72 19.45 -1.05
N ASN A 101 6.47 19.39 -0.60
CA ASN A 101 5.88 20.38 0.30
C ASN A 101 5.55 19.76 1.67
N PRO A 102 5.68 20.51 2.78
CA PRO A 102 5.27 20.05 4.12
C PRO A 102 3.85 19.47 4.22
N GLN A 103 2.93 19.94 3.39
CA GLN A 103 1.54 19.47 3.36
C GLN A 103 1.42 17.99 2.92
N MET A 104 2.41 17.47 2.18
CA MET A 104 2.48 16.03 1.84
C MET A 104 2.78 15.16 3.07
N LEU A 105 3.42 15.73 4.09
CA LEU A 105 3.74 15.07 5.36
C LEU A 105 2.61 15.23 6.40
N HIS A 106 1.47 15.79 5.99
CA HIS A 106 0.32 15.92 6.89
C HIS A 106 -0.24 14.54 7.24
N TRP A 107 -0.80 14.40 8.44
CA TRP A 107 -1.34 13.12 8.93
C TRP A 107 -2.44 12.55 8.03
N GLY A 108 -3.16 13.41 7.29
CA GLY A 108 -4.17 13.00 6.31
C GLY A 108 -3.64 12.06 5.24
N THR A 109 -2.40 12.27 4.77
CA THR A 109 -1.75 11.42 3.76
C THR A 109 -1.61 9.97 4.25
N SER A 110 -1.30 9.78 5.54
CA SER A 110 -1.25 8.46 6.17
C SER A 110 -2.63 7.81 6.25
N GLY A 111 -3.67 8.62 6.48
CA GLY A 111 -5.06 8.18 6.47
C GLY A 111 -5.49 7.63 5.11
N ASP A 112 -5.12 8.32 4.03
CA ASP A 112 -5.42 7.88 2.66
C ASP A 112 -4.83 6.49 2.37
N VAL A 113 -3.58 6.24 2.77
CA VAL A 113 -2.93 4.92 2.61
C VAL A 113 -3.66 3.82 3.40
N ILE A 114 -4.11 4.11 4.62
CA ILE A 114 -4.90 3.16 5.43
C ILE A 114 -6.24 2.86 4.74
N ILE A 115 -6.91 3.88 4.21
CA ILE A 115 -8.17 3.72 3.48
C ILE A 115 -7.97 2.84 2.24
N MET A 116 -6.96 3.15 1.40
CA MET A 116 -6.62 2.39 0.21
C MET A 116 -6.36 0.90 0.54
N THR A 117 -5.56 0.63 1.58
CA THR A 117 -5.21 -0.75 1.97
C THR A 117 -6.41 -1.53 2.52
N LEU A 118 -7.25 -0.91 3.36
CA LEU A 118 -8.44 -1.53 3.93
C LEU A 118 -9.50 -1.81 2.85
N LEU A 119 -9.75 -0.84 1.97
CA LEU A 119 -10.73 -0.96 0.90
C LEU A 119 -10.35 -2.07 -0.08
N GLY A 120 -9.06 -2.16 -0.42
CA GLY A 120 -8.54 -3.23 -1.28
C GLY A 120 -8.51 -4.61 -0.62
N GLY A 121 -8.26 -4.67 0.69
CA GLY A 121 -8.27 -5.87 1.52
C GLY A 121 -6.89 -6.20 2.10
N ALA A 122 -6.69 -5.84 3.38
CA ALA A 122 -5.41 -5.95 4.09
C ALA A 122 -4.84 -7.38 4.22
N GLY A 123 -5.67 -8.43 4.05
CA GLY A 123 -5.24 -9.82 4.11
C GLY A 123 -4.66 -10.39 2.81
N THR A 124 -4.69 -9.64 1.72
CA THR A 124 -4.28 -10.10 0.38
C THR A 124 -3.07 -9.32 -0.14
N LEU A 125 -2.20 -9.98 -0.91
CA LEU A 125 -1.00 -9.33 -1.46
C LEU A 125 -1.37 -8.24 -2.48
N TRP A 126 -2.38 -8.54 -3.31
CA TRP A 126 -2.88 -7.63 -4.35
C TRP A 126 -3.96 -6.66 -3.86
N GLY A 127 -4.45 -6.86 -2.63
CA GLY A 127 -5.45 -6.01 -1.96
C GLY A 127 -5.12 -4.54 -2.07
N PRO A 128 -4.01 -4.09 -1.47
CA PRO A 128 -3.58 -2.69 -1.53
C PRO A 128 -3.51 -2.11 -2.95
N VAL A 129 -3.06 -2.90 -3.92
CA VAL A 129 -2.93 -2.45 -5.32
C VAL A 129 -4.30 -2.13 -5.92
N ALA A 130 -5.27 -3.04 -5.77
CA ALA A 130 -6.64 -2.79 -6.24
C ALA A 130 -7.30 -1.64 -5.46
N GLY A 131 -7.01 -1.53 -4.16
CA GLY A 131 -7.52 -0.47 -3.32
C GLY A 131 -7.02 0.92 -3.73
N VAL A 132 -5.72 1.07 -4.04
CA VAL A 132 -5.15 2.31 -4.58
C VAL A 132 -5.81 2.68 -5.91
N ILE A 133 -5.95 1.72 -6.83
CA ILE A 133 -6.59 1.96 -8.14
C ILE A 133 -8.03 2.45 -7.94
N LEU A 134 -8.82 1.76 -7.10
CA LEU A 134 -10.21 2.16 -6.86
C LEU A 134 -10.30 3.52 -6.19
N PHE A 135 -9.46 3.77 -5.18
CA PHE A 135 -9.44 5.01 -4.43
C PHE A 135 -9.07 6.20 -5.33
N GLU A 136 -8.00 6.11 -6.11
CA GLU A 136 -7.57 7.21 -6.98
C GLU A 136 -8.58 7.45 -8.12
N CYS A 137 -9.15 6.41 -8.73
CA CYS A 137 -10.22 6.60 -9.70
C CYS A 137 -11.45 7.29 -9.11
N LEU A 138 -11.85 6.89 -7.90
CA LEU A 138 -12.99 7.49 -7.20
C LEU A 138 -12.69 8.94 -6.81
N LYS A 139 -11.50 9.20 -6.26
CA LYS A 139 -11.02 10.53 -5.90
C LYS A 139 -11.01 11.46 -7.10
N GLU A 140 -10.44 11.04 -8.24
CA GLU A 140 -10.40 11.85 -9.46
C GLU A 140 -11.81 12.18 -9.99
N TRP A 141 -12.72 11.20 -9.92
CA TRP A 141 -14.10 11.39 -10.36
C TRP A 141 -14.91 12.32 -9.45
N LEU A 142 -14.68 12.25 -8.13
CA LEU A 142 -15.33 13.10 -7.12
C LEU A 142 -14.75 14.51 -7.08
N SER A 143 -13.43 14.64 -7.17
CA SER A 143 -12.72 15.93 -7.11
C SER A 143 -13.12 16.83 -8.27
N GLY A 144 -13.37 16.27 -9.45
CA GLY A 144 -13.88 16.99 -10.61
C GLY A 144 -15.33 17.47 -10.48
N ARG A 145 -16.09 17.01 -9.48
CA ARG A 145 -17.52 17.36 -9.29
C ARG A 145 -17.79 18.19 -8.05
N THR A 146 -17.05 17.96 -6.97
CA THR A 146 -17.38 18.53 -5.65
C THR A 146 -16.13 18.97 -4.89
N PRO A 147 -16.14 20.16 -4.25
CA PRO A 147 -15.06 20.59 -3.36
C PRO A 147 -14.96 19.73 -2.09
N TYR A 148 -16.06 19.15 -1.63
CA TYR A 148 -16.16 18.36 -0.39
C TYR A 148 -15.90 16.86 -0.60
N TRP A 149 -15.12 16.50 -1.61
CA TRP A 149 -14.88 15.11 -2.02
C TRP A 149 -14.35 14.22 -0.88
N TYR A 150 -13.49 14.74 0.01
CA TYR A 150 -12.98 14.00 1.17
C TYR A 150 -14.10 13.48 2.10
N GLY A 151 -15.16 14.28 2.32
CA GLY A 151 -16.27 13.88 3.18
C GLY A 151 -17.09 12.75 2.57
N ILE A 152 -17.40 12.85 1.28
CA ILE A 152 -18.13 11.82 0.53
C ILE A 152 -17.30 10.54 0.45
N LEU A 153 -16.00 10.66 0.19
CA LEU A 153 -15.09 9.53 0.12
C LEU A 153 -14.99 8.80 1.46
N GLY A 154 -14.93 9.53 2.58
CA GLY A 154 -14.98 8.94 3.92
C GLY A 154 -16.27 8.16 4.19
N VAL A 155 -17.42 8.68 3.77
CA VAL A 155 -18.71 7.95 3.89
C VAL A 155 -18.71 6.68 3.04
N ILE A 156 -18.27 6.77 1.78
CA ILE A 156 -18.15 5.60 0.90
C ILE A 156 -17.23 4.55 1.53
N PHE A 157 -16.11 4.98 2.11
CA PHE A 157 -15.18 4.08 2.80
C PHE A 157 -15.81 3.39 4.03
N ILE A 158 -16.54 4.12 4.87
CA ILE A 158 -17.24 3.54 6.02
C ILE A 158 -18.27 2.50 5.53
N LEU A 159 -19.06 2.82 4.51
CA LEU A 159 -20.02 1.87 3.95
C LEU A 159 -19.30 0.66 3.34
N ALA A 160 -18.24 0.88 2.56
CA ALA A 160 -17.47 -0.19 1.94
C ALA A 160 -16.86 -1.13 2.98
N THR A 161 -16.32 -0.61 4.08
CA THR A 161 -15.74 -1.46 5.15
C THR A 161 -16.79 -2.20 5.96
N LEU A 162 -17.98 -1.61 6.16
CA LEU A 162 -19.11 -2.28 6.83
C LEU A 162 -19.69 -3.42 5.99
N TYR A 163 -19.88 -3.20 4.68
CA TYR A 163 -20.48 -4.19 3.78
C TYR A 163 -19.48 -5.20 3.20
N PHE A 164 -18.20 -4.82 3.10
CA PHE A 164 -17.12 -5.67 2.56
C PHE A 164 -15.99 -5.82 3.59
N PRO A 165 -16.19 -6.55 4.70
CA PRO A 165 -15.24 -6.61 5.82
C PRO A 165 -13.90 -7.27 5.45
N LYS A 166 -13.83 -8.01 4.34
CA LYS A 166 -12.58 -8.59 3.81
C LYS A 166 -11.90 -7.72 2.75
N GLY A 167 -12.48 -6.56 2.42
CA GLY A 167 -12.11 -5.73 1.29
C GLY A 167 -12.58 -6.30 -0.05
N VAL A 168 -12.47 -5.50 -1.11
CA VAL A 168 -12.97 -5.83 -2.45
C VAL A 168 -12.39 -7.15 -2.96
N LEU A 169 -11.06 -7.34 -2.88
CA LEU A 169 -10.43 -8.57 -3.35
C LEU A 169 -10.67 -9.77 -2.43
N GLY A 170 -10.83 -9.55 -1.12
CA GLY A 170 -11.16 -10.62 -0.18
C GLY A 170 -12.54 -11.22 -0.40
N GLU A 171 -13.52 -10.38 -0.75
CA GLU A 171 -14.88 -10.83 -1.08
C GLU A 171 -14.95 -11.51 -2.45
N ILE A 172 -14.22 -11.01 -3.45
CA ILE A 172 -14.12 -11.67 -4.76
C ILE A 172 -13.53 -13.08 -4.62
N GLN A 173 -12.46 -13.26 -3.83
CA GLN A 173 -11.88 -14.58 -3.57
C GLN A 173 -12.83 -15.48 -2.78
N ALA A 174 -13.55 -14.95 -1.79
CA ALA A 174 -14.54 -15.69 -1.03
C ALA A 174 -15.75 -16.12 -1.87
N TYR A 175 -16.15 -15.33 -2.87
CA TYR A 175 -17.19 -15.67 -3.82
C TYR A 175 -16.70 -16.74 -4.83
N ALA A 176 -15.52 -16.55 -5.43
CA ALA A 176 -14.93 -17.51 -6.37
C ALA A 176 -14.68 -18.89 -5.72
N GLY A 177 -14.23 -18.93 -4.46
CA GLY A 177 -14.05 -20.17 -3.71
C GLY A 177 -15.36 -20.90 -3.40
N ARG A 178 -16.46 -20.17 -3.19
CA ARG A 178 -17.81 -20.74 -3.01
C ARG A 178 -18.37 -21.34 -4.29
N VAL A 179 -18.14 -20.70 -5.44
CA VAL A 179 -18.56 -21.21 -6.76
C VAL A 179 -17.78 -22.47 -7.15
N ARG A 180 -16.46 -22.50 -6.92
CA ARG A 180 -15.62 -23.66 -7.21
C ARG A 180 -16.01 -24.90 -6.38
N ARG A 181 -16.31 -24.72 -5.09
CA ARG A 181 -16.82 -25.80 -4.21
C ARG A 181 -18.22 -26.32 -4.59
N ARG A 182 -19.00 -25.54 -5.35
CA ARG A 182 -20.33 -25.95 -5.82
C ARG A 182 -20.28 -26.77 -7.11
N GLY A 183 -19.19 -26.69 -7.88
CA GLY A 183 -18.91 -27.53 -9.04
C GLY A 183 -18.22 -28.86 -8.75
N GLU A 184 -17.76 -29.08 -7.51
CA GLU A 184 -17.14 -30.33 -7.03
C GLU A 184 -18.08 -31.21 -6.20
N LYS A 185 -19.41 -31.01 -6.29
CA LYS A 185 -20.35 -32.00 -5.77
C LYS A 185 -20.58 -33.09 -6.84
N PRO A 186 -20.45 -34.38 -6.49
CA PRO A 186 -20.49 -35.51 -7.42
C PRO A 186 -21.83 -35.64 -8.15
#